data_AF-A0A7S0V934-F1
#
_entry.id   AF-A0A7S0V934-F1
#
_cell.length_a   1.000
_cell.length_b   1.000
_cell.length_c   1.000
_cell.angle_alpha   90.00
_cell.angle_beta   90.00
_cell.angle_gamma   90.00
#
_symmetry.space_group_name_H-M   'P 1'
#
loop_
_entity.id
_entity.type
_entity.pdbx_description
1 polymer ?
#
loop_
_entity_poly.entity_id
_entity_poly.type
_entity_poly.pdbx_seq_one_letter_code
_entity_poly.pdbx_strand_id
1 'polypeptide(L)'
;PDPLKAPVLYYTVDASLGGGAFSPTSAPARLAADTRRVTLTSVGGAPLAAYNGSASSEYAIRVTAVGNSGSAPASLTQVRLYEAPSAPQNLREAAGAALPDAVAVDWDPPSVGAVAGIGFSYHVEVSDDEGATYHVTHLLPLGTNTASVGLVPSSPPRALAPGAGLLVRVAARNANLAGLGPWASLRAFTALPPSSVPSIRVVTISSSEALVAWGDPPP
;
A
#
# COMPACT_ATOMS: atom_id res chain seq x y z
N PRO A 1 -50.38 2.38 31.17
CA PRO A 1 -48.92 2.21 31.03
C PRO A 1 -48.56 0.74 31.29
N ASP A 2 -48.17 0.02 30.23
CA ASP A 2 -47.94 -1.42 30.27
C ASP A 2 -46.60 -1.75 30.99
N PRO A 3 -46.61 -2.47 32.12
CA PRO A 3 -45.42 -2.73 32.95
C PRO A 3 -44.49 -3.83 32.39
N LEU A 4 -44.77 -4.40 31.21
CA LEU A 4 -44.03 -5.53 30.64
C LEU A 4 -43.07 -5.17 29.49
N LYS A 5 -42.89 -3.89 29.15
CA LYS A 5 -41.86 -3.51 28.18
C LYS A 5 -40.49 -3.57 28.84
N ALA A 6 -39.70 -4.58 28.48
CA ALA A 6 -38.28 -4.69 28.86
C ALA A 6 -37.57 -3.33 28.71
N PRO A 7 -36.68 -2.93 29.64
CA PRO A 7 -35.96 -1.68 29.52
C PRO A 7 -35.16 -1.68 28.22
N VAL A 8 -35.57 -0.85 27.26
CA VAL A 8 -34.85 -0.70 26.00
C VAL A 8 -33.70 0.25 26.26
N LEU A 9 -32.56 -0.30 26.67
CA LEU A 9 -31.30 0.43 26.67
C LEU A 9 -30.76 0.43 25.24
N TYR A 10 -30.50 1.62 24.71
CA TYR A 10 -29.84 1.78 23.42
C TYR A 10 -28.76 2.86 23.51
N TYR A 11 -27.76 2.77 22.64
CA TYR A 11 -26.73 3.79 22.52
C TYR A 11 -27.04 4.70 21.33
N THR A 12 -26.69 5.98 21.46
CA THR A 12 -26.52 6.89 20.32
C THR A 12 -25.04 7.18 20.16
N VAL A 13 -24.58 7.21 18.91
CA VAL A 13 -23.20 7.56 18.55
C VAL A 13 -23.26 8.72 17.57
N ASP A 14 -22.60 9.81 17.93
CA ASP A 14 -22.49 11.03 17.14
C ASP A 14 -21.01 11.36 16.92
N ALA A 15 -20.68 11.99 15.79
CA ALA A 15 -19.32 12.41 15.48
C ALA A 15 -19.31 13.86 14.98
N SER A 16 -18.24 14.60 15.29
CA SER A 16 -18.00 15.94 14.76
C SER A 16 -16.57 16.12 14.30
N LEU A 17 -16.37 16.93 13.27
CA LEU A 17 -15.05 17.30 12.75
C LEU A 17 -14.49 18.50 13.54
N GLY A 18 -13.23 18.43 13.97
CA GLY A 18 -12.49 19.54 14.57
C GLY A 18 -13.09 20.11 15.87
N GLY A 19 -13.85 19.30 16.61
CA GLY A 19 -14.52 19.76 17.84
C GLY A 19 -15.71 20.69 17.62
N GLY A 20 -16.19 20.82 16.37
CA GLY A 20 -17.40 21.56 16.05
C GLY A 20 -18.67 20.95 16.64
N ALA A 21 -19.79 21.65 16.47
CA ALA A 21 -21.11 21.16 16.90
C ALA A 21 -21.37 19.75 16.35
N PHE A 22 -21.74 18.82 17.23
CA PHE A 22 -22.21 17.49 16.83
C PHE A 22 -23.47 17.67 15.98
N SER A 23 -23.32 17.59 14.66
CA SER A 23 -24.48 17.40 13.80
C SER A 23 -24.99 15.99 14.08
N PRO A 24 -26.28 15.82 14.45
CA PRO A 24 -26.85 14.49 14.56
C PRO A 24 -26.72 13.87 13.17
N THR A 25 -25.79 12.91 13.03
CA THR A 25 -25.73 12.06 11.86
C THR A 25 -27.13 11.49 11.67
N SER A 26 -27.73 11.77 10.50
CA SER A 26 -28.83 11.01 9.88
C SER A 26 -29.39 9.89 10.77
N ALA A 27 -30.31 10.23 11.69
CA ALA A 27 -30.84 9.37 12.75
C ALA A 27 -29.75 8.68 13.62
N PRO A 28 -29.70 8.90 14.95
CA PRO A 28 -28.77 8.16 15.79
C PRO A 28 -28.97 6.67 15.55
N ALA A 29 -27.91 5.95 15.18
CA ALA A 29 -27.97 4.51 15.06
C ALA A 29 -28.37 3.98 16.44
N ARG A 30 -29.64 3.61 16.61
CA ARG A 30 -30.13 3.00 17.84
C ARG A 30 -29.57 1.61 17.89
N LEU A 31 -28.49 1.46 18.62
CA LEU A 31 -27.81 0.19 18.75
C LEU A 31 -28.39 -0.52 19.96
N ALA A 32 -28.71 -1.79 19.80
CA ALA A 32 -29.12 -2.63 20.91
C ALA A 32 -28.03 -2.65 22.00
N ALA A 33 -28.41 -2.84 23.26
CA ALA A 33 -27.52 -2.75 24.42
C ALA A 33 -26.30 -3.70 24.37
N ASP A 34 -26.39 -4.76 23.60
CA ASP A 34 -25.34 -5.77 23.37
C ASP A 34 -24.35 -5.39 22.27
N THR A 35 -24.69 -4.40 21.45
CA THR A 35 -23.84 -3.92 20.35
C THR A 35 -22.74 -3.03 20.88
N ARG A 36 -21.52 -3.58 20.96
CA ARG A 36 -20.31 -2.85 21.45
C ARG A 36 -19.44 -2.27 20.33
N ARG A 37 -19.89 -2.33 19.08
CA ARG A 37 -19.13 -1.88 17.91
C ARG A 37 -20.03 -1.16 16.93
N VAL A 38 -19.53 -0.05 16.39
CA VAL A 38 -20.21 0.76 15.39
C VAL A 38 -19.20 1.15 14.34
N THR A 39 -19.55 0.94 13.07
CA THR A 39 -18.77 1.46 11.96
C THR A 39 -19.34 2.82 11.60
N LEU A 40 -18.57 3.88 11.83
CA LEU A 40 -18.89 5.21 11.31
C LEU A 40 -18.50 5.25 9.84
N THR A 41 -19.42 5.68 8.98
CA THR A 41 -19.17 5.80 7.53
C THR A 41 -19.34 7.23 7.02
N SER A 42 -19.94 8.13 7.81
CA SER A 42 -20.14 9.54 7.49
C SER A 42 -20.20 10.43 8.74
N VAL A 43 -19.90 11.72 8.58
CA VAL A 43 -20.01 12.77 9.60
C VAL A 43 -20.66 13.99 8.96
N GLY A 44 -21.70 14.54 9.59
CA GLY A 44 -22.45 15.68 9.01
C GLY A 44 -23.07 15.41 7.64
N GLY A 45 -23.37 14.14 7.31
CA GLY A 45 -23.91 13.72 6.02
C GLY A 45 -22.87 13.51 4.91
N ALA A 46 -21.60 13.86 5.14
CA ALA A 46 -20.51 13.60 4.21
C ALA A 46 -19.80 12.27 4.58
N PRO A 47 -19.52 11.38 3.62
CA PRO A 47 -18.83 10.13 3.90
C PRO A 47 -17.44 10.38 4.46
N LEU A 48 -16.99 9.58 5.42
CA LEU A 48 -15.64 9.68 6.00
C LEU A 48 -14.55 9.56 4.92
N ALA A 49 -14.83 8.80 3.85
CA ALA A 49 -13.95 8.70 2.68
C ALA A 49 -13.73 10.04 1.95
N ALA A 50 -14.71 10.96 1.97
CA ALA A 50 -14.55 12.30 1.38
C ALA A 50 -13.60 13.18 2.19
N TYR A 51 -13.42 12.90 3.49
CA TYR A 51 -12.47 13.58 4.36
C TYR A 51 -11.08 12.94 4.38
N ASN A 52 -10.95 11.72 3.84
CA ASN A 52 -9.67 11.02 3.70
C ASN A 52 -8.76 11.63 2.60
N GLY A 53 -9.24 12.64 1.87
CA GLY A 53 -8.59 13.17 0.67
C GLY A 53 -7.87 14.51 0.80
N SER A 54 -7.88 15.21 1.95
CA SER A 54 -7.36 16.60 1.96
C SER A 54 -6.64 17.12 3.21
N ALA A 55 -6.64 16.41 4.34
CA ALA A 55 -5.77 16.68 5.50
C ALA A 55 -6.08 15.67 6.61
N SER A 56 -5.10 15.38 7.49
CA SER A 56 -5.38 14.67 8.73
C SER A 56 -6.52 15.36 9.48
N SER A 57 -7.62 14.66 9.73
CA SER A 57 -8.84 15.21 10.30
C SER A 57 -9.03 14.64 11.70
N GLU A 58 -9.18 15.51 12.69
CA GLU A 58 -9.51 15.11 14.05
C GLU A 58 -11.02 15.10 14.24
N TYR A 59 -11.53 14.03 14.84
CA TYR A 59 -12.93 13.78 15.08
C TYR A 59 -13.16 13.64 16.57
N ALA A 60 -14.20 14.30 17.09
CA ALA A 60 -14.75 13.97 18.38
C ALA A 60 -15.86 12.93 18.18
N ILE A 61 -15.80 11.82 18.90
CA ILE A 61 -16.87 10.82 18.95
C ILE A 61 -17.54 10.92 20.30
N ARG A 62 -18.86 11.02 20.28
CA ARG A 62 -19.72 11.07 21.46
C ARG A 62 -20.59 9.82 21.49
N VAL A 63 -20.60 9.14 22.64
CA VAL A 63 -21.50 8.00 22.89
C VAL A 63 -22.40 8.32 24.08
N THR A 64 -23.71 8.17 23.90
CA THR A 64 -24.70 8.43 24.95
C THR A 64 -25.56 7.18 25.15
N ALA A 65 -25.67 6.72 26.39
CA ALA A 65 -26.63 5.66 26.75
C ALA A 65 -28.00 6.29 27.01
N VAL A 66 -29.04 5.72 26.39
CA VAL A 66 -30.42 6.20 26.50
C VAL A 66 -31.31 5.07 26.96
N GLY A 67 -32.09 5.33 28.00
CA GLY A 67 -33.09 4.41 28.54
C GLY A 67 -34.43 5.09 28.74
N ASN A 68 -35.39 4.36 29.29
CA ASN A 68 -36.77 4.82 29.46
C ASN A 68 -36.90 6.03 30.42
N SER A 69 -35.92 6.25 31.29
CA SER A 69 -35.88 7.34 32.28
C SER A 69 -35.09 8.57 31.82
N GLY A 70 -34.51 8.54 30.62
CA GLY A 70 -33.71 9.64 30.07
C GLY A 70 -32.37 9.19 29.50
N SER A 71 -31.49 10.17 29.27
CA SER A 71 -30.15 9.95 28.73
C SER A 71 -29.09 10.10 29.82
N ALA A 72 -28.11 9.22 29.83
CA ALA A 72 -26.93 9.35 30.69
C ALA A 72 -26.00 10.48 30.18
N PRO A 73 -25.04 10.94 31.01
CA PRO A 73 -23.94 11.76 30.54
C PRO A 73 -23.21 11.07 29.39
N ALA A 74 -22.80 11.84 28.39
CA ALA A 74 -22.11 11.30 27.24
C ALA A 74 -20.63 11.05 27.54
N SER A 75 -20.08 9.96 27.00
CA SER A 75 -18.64 9.74 26.92
C SER A 75 -18.11 10.35 25.62
N LEU A 76 -16.94 10.98 25.68
CA LEU A 76 -16.33 11.69 24.56
C LEU A 76 -14.89 11.21 24.35
N THR A 77 -14.53 10.93 23.11
CA THR A 77 -13.16 10.58 22.72
C THR A 77 -12.76 11.30 21.43
N GLN A 78 -11.46 11.48 21.23
CA GLN A 78 -10.91 12.09 20.01
C GLN A 78 -10.21 11.02 19.17
N VAL A 79 -10.48 11.03 17.87
CA VAL A 79 -9.89 10.12 16.89
C VAL A 79 -9.33 10.95 15.74
N ARG A 80 -8.07 10.73 15.38
CA ARG A 80 -7.47 11.35 14.21
C ARG A 80 -7.48 10.37 13.04
N LEU A 81 -8.16 10.74 11.96
CA LEU A 81 -8.00 10.06 10.68
C LEU A 81 -6.86 10.73 9.92
N TYR A 82 -6.05 9.91 9.29
CA TYR A 82 -4.96 10.34 8.45
C TYR A 82 -5.32 10.08 7.01
N GLU A 83 -4.81 10.90 6.11
CA GLU A 83 -4.94 10.66 4.67
C GLU A 83 -4.17 9.40 4.26
N ALA A 84 -4.58 8.77 3.17
CA ALA A 84 -3.75 7.76 2.52
C ALA A 84 -2.44 8.41 2.01
N PRO A 85 -1.29 7.70 2.04
CA PRO A 85 -0.04 8.23 1.50
C PRO A 85 -0.17 8.59 0.01
N SER A 86 0.66 9.52 -0.47
CA SER A 86 0.91 9.61 -1.92
C SER A 86 1.64 8.37 -2.43
N ALA A 87 1.78 8.26 -3.76
CA ALA A 87 2.63 7.23 -4.34
C ALA A 87 4.08 7.40 -3.84
N PRO A 88 4.84 6.29 -3.71
CA PRO A 88 6.29 6.35 -3.56
C PRO A 88 6.92 7.17 -4.69
N GLN A 89 8.06 7.81 -4.39
CA GLN A 89 8.76 8.67 -5.34
C GLN A 89 9.98 7.96 -5.92
N ASN A 90 10.44 8.41 -7.10
CA ASN A 90 11.71 7.97 -7.70
C ASN A 90 11.92 6.45 -7.75
N LEU A 91 10.84 5.69 -8.03
CA LEU A 91 10.91 4.23 -8.19
C LEU A 91 11.85 3.88 -9.34
N ARG A 92 12.86 3.06 -9.05
CA ARG A 92 13.99 2.77 -9.93
C ARG A 92 14.52 1.36 -9.67
N GLU A 93 15.28 0.82 -10.63
CA GLU A 93 16.08 -0.39 -10.38
C GLU A 93 17.20 -0.08 -9.38
N ALA A 94 17.42 -0.99 -8.43
CA ALA A 94 18.48 -0.84 -7.45
C ALA A 94 19.84 -1.09 -8.11
N ALA A 95 20.79 -0.17 -7.89
CA ALA A 95 22.13 -0.27 -8.46
C ALA A 95 22.88 -1.50 -7.91
N GLY A 96 23.59 -2.20 -8.80
CA GLY A 96 24.50 -3.29 -8.42
C GLY A 96 23.85 -4.67 -8.24
N ALA A 97 22.54 -4.80 -8.43
CA ALA A 97 21.83 -6.08 -8.35
C ALA A 97 21.66 -6.71 -9.74
N ALA A 98 22.70 -7.37 -10.25
CA ALA A 98 22.58 -8.19 -11.47
C ALA A 98 21.96 -9.55 -11.11
N LEU A 99 20.63 -9.63 -11.11
CA LEU A 99 19.89 -10.84 -10.76
C LEU A 99 19.26 -11.45 -12.03
N PRO A 100 19.61 -12.68 -12.43
CA PRO A 100 19.11 -13.28 -13.66
C PRO A 100 17.65 -13.71 -13.60
N ASP A 101 17.11 -13.92 -12.40
CA ASP A 101 15.78 -14.47 -12.11
C ASP A 101 14.94 -13.57 -11.19
N ALA A 102 15.43 -12.37 -10.89
CA ALA A 102 14.78 -11.42 -10.00
C ALA A 102 15.08 -9.99 -10.42
N VAL A 103 14.36 -9.04 -9.81
CA VAL A 103 14.69 -7.62 -9.93
C VAL A 103 14.74 -6.99 -8.55
N ALA A 104 15.74 -6.15 -8.34
CA ALA A 104 15.82 -5.31 -7.14
C ALA A 104 15.39 -3.90 -7.51
N VAL A 105 14.51 -3.33 -6.70
CA VAL A 105 13.97 -1.98 -6.90
C VAL A 105 14.12 -1.16 -5.64
N ASP A 106 14.31 0.13 -5.83
CA ASP A 106 14.47 1.14 -4.79
C ASP A 106 13.52 2.30 -5.07
N TRP A 107 13.07 2.97 -4.03
CA TRP A 107 12.21 4.15 -4.14
C TRP A 107 12.45 5.07 -2.96
N ASP A 108 11.92 6.28 -3.08
CA ASP A 108 11.90 7.24 -1.98
C ASP A 108 10.49 7.24 -1.34
N PRO A 109 10.39 7.54 -0.04
CA PRO A 109 9.09 7.58 0.64
C PRO A 109 8.10 8.56 -0.01
N PRO A 110 6.79 8.34 0.18
CA PRO A 110 5.77 9.33 -0.16
C PRO A 110 6.05 10.71 0.45
N SER A 111 5.81 11.77 -0.31
CA SER A 111 5.92 13.16 0.18
C SER A 111 4.68 13.64 0.94
N VAL A 112 3.56 12.93 0.83
CA VAL A 112 2.26 13.24 1.46
C VAL A 112 1.76 12.04 2.25
N GLY A 113 1.00 12.30 3.32
CA GLY A 113 0.49 11.27 4.23
C GLY A 113 1.55 10.67 5.16
N ALA A 114 2.78 11.19 5.15
CA ALA A 114 3.82 10.87 6.13
C ALA A 114 3.41 11.44 7.49
N VAL A 115 2.94 10.58 8.40
CA VAL A 115 2.72 10.99 9.78
C VAL A 115 3.97 10.73 10.58
N ALA A 116 4.53 11.79 11.17
CA ALA A 116 5.66 11.69 12.09
C ALA A 116 5.37 10.63 13.17
N GLY A 117 6.25 9.61 13.26
CA GLY A 117 6.15 8.53 14.24
C GLY A 117 5.29 7.32 13.85
N ILE A 118 4.54 7.36 12.74
CA ILE A 118 3.71 6.22 12.28
C ILE A 118 4.37 5.46 11.13
N GLY A 119 5.10 6.18 10.26
CA GLY A 119 5.81 5.64 9.08
C GLY A 119 4.93 4.86 8.09
N PHE A 120 5.58 4.21 7.11
CA PHE A 120 4.93 3.50 6.01
C PHE A 120 5.21 2.00 6.03
N SER A 121 4.24 1.22 5.60
CA SER A 121 4.46 -0.09 4.98
C SER A 121 4.22 0.01 3.47
N TYR A 122 4.78 -0.92 2.71
CA TYR A 122 4.65 -0.92 1.25
C TYR A 122 3.98 -2.19 0.76
N HIS A 123 3.26 -2.08 -0.34
CA HIS A 123 2.74 -3.18 -1.13
C HIS A 123 3.47 -3.15 -2.46
N VAL A 124 3.98 -4.30 -2.90
CA VAL A 124 4.67 -4.44 -4.17
C VAL A 124 3.89 -5.43 -5.03
N GLU A 125 3.76 -5.15 -6.32
CA GLU A 125 3.19 -6.06 -7.31
C GLU A 125 4.16 -6.17 -8.48
N VAL A 126 4.28 -7.38 -9.03
CA VAL A 126 5.11 -7.62 -10.20
C VAL A 126 4.27 -8.35 -11.24
N SER A 127 4.27 -7.86 -12.47
CA SER A 127 3.64 -8.54 -13.60
C SER A 127 4.66 -8.76 -14.71
N ASP A 128 4.60 -9.90 -15.39
CA ASP A 128 5.41 -10.11 -16.59
C ASP A 128 4.74 -9.57 -17.86
N ASP A 129 5.50 -9.51 -18.96
CA ASP A 129 5.03 -9.03 -20.26
C ASP A 129 3.96 -9.92 -20.92
N GLU A 130 3.77 -11.13 -20.40
CA GLU A 130 2.73 -12.07 -20.83
C GLU A 130 1.42 -11.87 -20.06
N GLY A 131 1.39 -10.91 -19.12
CA GLY A 131 0.20 -10.51 -18.37
C GLY A 131 -0.05 -11.32 -17.10
N ALA A 132 0.88 -12.18 -16.68
CA ALA A 132 0.78 -12.86 -15.40
C ALA A 132 1.14 -11.88 -14.28
N THR A 133 0.16 -11.52 -13.44
CA THR A 133 0.37 -10.70 -12.24
C THR A 133 0.70 -11.59 -11.05
N TYR A 134 1.90 -11.42 -10.53
CA TYR A 134 2.35 -11.98 -9.27
C TYR A 134 2.15 -10.95 -8.16
N HIS A 135 1.12 -11.18 -7.33
CA HIS A 135 0.88 -10.36 -6.15
C HIS A 135 1.84 -10.79 -5.03
N VAL A 136 3.09 -10.32 -5.07
CA VAL A 136 4.00 -10.46 -3.93
C VAL A 136 3.71 -9.32 -2.96
N THR A 137 2.68 -9.47 -2.11
CA THR A 137 2.43 -8.49 -1.04
C THR A 137 3.55 -8.60 0.00
N HIS A 138 4.68 -7.96 -0.27
CA HIS A 138 5.76 -7.84 0.69
C HIS A 138 5.48 -6.63 1.57
N LEU A 139 4.93 -6.88 2.76
CA LEU A 139 4.83 -5.85 3.79
C LEU A 139 6.23 -5.60 4.33
N LEU A 140 6.88 -4.56 3.81
CA LEU A 140 8.18 -4.17 4.29
C LEU A 140 8.07 -3.50 5.67
N PRO A 141 9.06 -3.72 6.55
CA PRO A 141 9.14 -3.01 7.82
C PRO A 141 9.15 -1.50 7.62
N LEU A 142 8.73 -0.81 8.67
CA LEU A 142 8.74 0.64 8.76
C LEU A 142 10.12 1.22 8.43
N GLY A 143 10.18 2.11 7.44
CA GLY A 143 11.39 2.81 7.02
C GLY A 143 12.24 2.07 5.98
N THR A 144 11.84 0.88 5.53
CA THR A 144 12.49 0.19 4.41
C THR A 144 11.94 0.70 3.08
N ASN A 145 12.80 1.25 2.22
CA ASN A 145 12.40 1.78 0.90
C ASN A 145 13.00 1.00 -0.28
N THR A 146 13.59 -0.17 0.00
CA THR A 146 14.22 -1.03 -1.00
C THR A 146 13.64 -2.44 -0.87
N ALA A 147 13.36 -3.09 -1.99
CA ALA A 147 12.97 -4.50 -2.01
C ALA A 147 13.62 -5.24 -3.17
N SER A 148 14.11 -6.44 -2.88
CA SER A 148 14.42 -7.44 -3.89
C SER A 148 13.20 -8.30 -4.10
N VAL A 149 12.58 -8.22 -5.28
CA VAL A 149 11.46 -9.08 -5.63
C VAL A 149 12.00 -10.22 -6.46
N GLY A 150 12.37 -11.30 -5.76
CA GLY A 150 12.52 -12.60 -6.40
C GLY A 150 11.15 -13.22 -6.58
N LEU A 151 10.78 -13.57 -7.81
CA LEU A 151 9.69 -14.51 -8.04
C LEU A 151 10.21 -15.91 -7.68
N VAL A 152 10.37 -16.18 -6.38
CA VAL A 152 10.68 -17.54 -5.93
C VAL A 152 9.40 -18.36 -6.12
N PRO A 153 9.45 -19.47 -6.88
CA PRO A 153 8.27 -20.23 -7.25
C PRO A 153 7.80 -21.05 -6.05
N SER A 154 7.01 -20.47 -5.15
CA SER A 154 6.27 -21.27 -4.17
C SER A 154 5.01 -21.92 -4.77
N SER A 155 4.62 -21.53 -5.99
CA SER A 155 3.81 -22.33 -6.92
C SER A 155 3.89 -21.72 -8.34
N PRO A 156 4.19 -22.49 -9.41
CA PRO A 156 4.58 -21.95 -10.70
C PRO A 156 3.38 -21.38 -11.49
N PRO A 157 3.64 -20.64 -12.59
CA PRO A 157 3.91 -21.40 -13.82
C PRO A 157 5.24 -21.09 -14.53
N ARG A 158 6.01 -20.06 -14.16
CA ARG A 158 7.14 -19.64 -15.02
C ARG A 158 8.38 -19.15 -14.27
N ALA A 159 9.53 -19.75 -14.59
CA ALA A 159 10.82 -19.14 -14.32
C ALA A 159 10.99 -17.94 -15.26
N LEU A 160 11.48 -16.81 -14.73
CA LEU A 160 11.81 -15.67 -15.58
C LEU A 160 13.05 -15.99 -16.41
N ALA A 161 12.99 -15.70 -17.70
CA ALA A 161 14.17 -15.73 -18.55
C ALA A 161 15.11 -14.56 -18.18
N PRO A 162 16.43 -14.73 -18.32
CA PRO A 162 17.35 -13.59 -18.33
C PRO A 162 16.93 -12.54 -19.38
N GLY A 163 17.03 -11.26 -19.05
CA GLY A 163 16.58 -10.16 -19.91
C GLY A 163 15.05 -9.99 -20.03
N ALA A 164 14.26 -10.70 -19.23
CA ALA A 164 12.81 -10.57 -19.25
C ALA A 164 12.36 -9.20 -18.72
N GLY A 165 11.37 -8.60 -19.40
CA GLY A 165 10.71 -7.39 -18.97
C GLY A 165 9.65 -7.66 -17.90
N LEU A 166 9.63 -6.83 -16.86
CA LEU A 166 8.70 -6.88 -15.74
C LEU A 166 8.08 -5.50 -15.52
N LEU A 167 6.79 -5.46 -15.21
CA LEU A 167 6.13 -4.29 -14.65
C LEU A 167 6.08 -4.42 -13.13
N VAL A 168 6.85 -3.59 -12.44
CA VAL A 168 6.84 -3.48 -10.98
C VAL A 168 5.97 -2.30 -10.57
N ARG A 169 5.08 -2.51 -9.60
CA ARG A 169 4.25 -1.46 -9.01
C ARG A 169 4.44 -1.43 -7.51
N VAL A 170 4.54 -0.24 -6.92
CA VAL A 170 4.70 -0.06 -5.48
C VAL A 170 3.69 0.95 -4.98
N ALA A 171 2.95 0.61 -3.93
CA ALA A 171 2.05 1.52 -3.23
C ALA A 171 2.40 1.58 -1.75
N ALA A 172 2.33 2.79 -1.18
CA ALA A 172 2.56 2.98 0.24
C ALA A 172 1.25 2.91 1.03
N ARG A 173 1.33 2.42 2.26
CA ARG A 173 0.22 2.37 3.22
C ARG A 173 0.71 2.93 4.55
N ASN A 174 -0.11 3.75 5.20
CA ASN A 174 0.19 4.18 6.56
C ASN A 174 0.01 3.03 7.55
N ALA A 175 0.87 2.92 8.55
CA ALA A 175 0.79 1.84 9.56
C ALA A 175 -0.50 1.88 10.41
N ASN A 176 -1.16 3.04 10.47
CA ASN A 176 -2.49 3.22 11.07
C ASN A 176 -3.65 2.72 10.18
N LEU A 177 -3.35 2.08 9.05
CA LEU A 177 -4.30 1.52 8.10
C LEU A 177 -5.22 2.55 7.41
N ALA A 178 -4.81 3.82 7.29
CA ALA A 178 -5.54 4.92 6.61
C ALA A 178 -5.90 4.69 5.12
N GLY A 179 -5.57 3.53 4.57
CA GLY A 179 -5.79 3.15 3.18
C GLY A 179 -4.47 2.97 2.44
N LEU A 180 -4.55 2.26 1.33
CA LEU A 180 -3.45 2.12 0.38
C LEU A 180 -3.42 3.38 -0.49
N GLY A 181 -2.25 4.01 -0.61
CA GLY A 181 -2.00 5.11 -1.52
C GLY A 181 -2.01 4.67 -2.99
N PRO A 182 -1.87 5.62 -3.92
CA PRO A 182 -1.76 5.29 -5.34
C PRO A 182 -0.45 4.54 -5.64
N TRP A 183 -0.45 3.80 -6.75
CA TRP A 183 0.68 3.01 -7.22
C TRP A 183 1.69 3.87 -8.00
N ALA A 184 2.97 3.76 -7.65
CA ALA A 184 4.09 4.05 -8.55
C ALA A 184 4.37 2.83 -9.43
N SER A 185 4.85 3.02 -10.66
CA SER A 185 5.13 1.93 -11.60
C SER A 185 6.50 2.10 -12.25
N LEU A 186 7.20 1.00 -12.49
CA LEU A 186 8.48 0.92 -13.17
C LEU A 186 8.50 -0.29 -14.07
N ARG A 187 8.99 -0.12 -15.30
CA ARG A 187 9.38 -1.26 -16.14
C ARG A 187 10.84 -1.59 -15.83
N ALA A 188 11.08 -2.83 -15.44
CA ALA A 188 12.37 -3.30 -15.01
C ALA A 188 12.76 -4.60 -15.73
N PHE A 189 14.05 -4.95 -15.74
CA PHE A 189 14.55 -6.11 -16.48
C PHE A 189 15.38 -7.03 -15.60
N THR A 190 15.24 -8.35 -15.79
CA THR A 190 16.20 -9.29 -15.20
C THR A 190 17.55 -9.16 -15.89
N ALA A 191 18.63 -9.44 -15.16
CA ALA A 191 19.97 -9.37 -15.73
C ALA A 191 20.13 -10.42 -16.83
N LEU A 192 20.72 -10.00 -17.95
CA LEU A 192 21.22 -10.92 -18.97
C LEU A 192 22.68 -11.23 -18.62
N PRO A 193 23.02 -12.44 -18.14
CA PRO A 193 24.39 -12.78 -17.84
C PRO A 193 25.22 -12.74 -19.13
N PRO A 194 26.47 -12.24 -19.08
CA PRO A 194 27.31 -12.21 -20.27
C PRO A 194 27.53 -13.63 -20.79
N SER A 195 27.17 -13.86 -22.05
CA SER A 195 27.45 -15.12 -22.73
C SER A 195 28.88 -15.16 -23.27
N SER A 196 29.45 -16.35 -23.37
CA SER A 196 30.76 -16.53 -23.98
C SER A 196 30.68 -16.18 -25.47
N VAL A 197 31.71 -15.49 -25.97
CA VAL A 197 31.84 -15.18 -27.39
C VAL A 197 32.10 -16.48 -28.16
N PRO A 198 31.20 -16.93 -29.06
CA PRO A 198 31.42 -18.16 -29.78
C PRO A 198 32.48 -17.94 -30.86
N SER A 199 33.45 -18.87 -30.88
CA SER A 199 34.38 -19.07 -32.00
C SER A 199 35.21 -17.83 -32.37
N ILE A 200 36.24 -17.56 -31.56
CA ILE A 200 37.29 -16.61 -31.92
C ILE A 200 38.17 -17.22 -33.03
N ARG A 201 38.44 -16.45 -34.08
CA ARG A 201 39.37 -16.87 -35.14
C ARG A 201 40.29 -15.72 -35.53
N VAL A 202 41.52 -16.06 -35.86
CA VAL A 202 42.48 -15.13 -36.45
C VAL A 202 42.21 -15.06 -37.95
N VAL A 203 41.97 -13.85 -38.46
CA VAL A 203 41.70 -13.59 -39.87
C VAL A 203 43.02 -13.38 -40.62
N THR A 204 43.93 -12.57 -40.06
CA THR A 204 45.25 -12.30 -40.62
C THR A 204 46.25 -11.98 -39.51
N ILE A 205 47.53 -12.31 -39.73
CA ILE A 205 48.66 -11.94 -38.88
C ILE A 205 49.74 -11.29 -39.75
N SER A 206 50.30 -10.19 -39.25
CA SER A 206 51.51 -9.54 -39.75
C SER A 206 52.56 -9.47 -38.64
N SER A 207 53.72 -8.87 -38.93
CA SER A 207 54.77 -8.66 -37.93
C SER A 207 54.38 -7.70 -36.79
N SER A 208 53.31 -6.93 -36.94
CA SER A 208 52.91 -5.90 -35.96
C SER A 208 51.42 -5.91 -35.61
N GLU A 209 50.61 -6.72 -36.28
CA GLU A 209 49.15 -6.69 -36.12
C GLU A 209 48.55 -8.08 -36.32
N ALA A 210 47.54 -8.42 -35.51
CA ALA A 210 46.69 -9.58 -35.71
C ALA A 210 45.24 -9.13 -35.78
N LEU A 211 44.57 -9.40 -36.90
CA LEU A 211 43.15 -9.19 -37.03
C LEU A 211 42.43 -10.42 -36.50
N VAL A 212 41.63 -10.23 -35.45
CA VAL A 212 40.83 -11.29 -34.83
C VAL A 212 39.36 -10.99 -35.06
N ALA A 213 38.60 -12.00 -35.48
CA ALA A 213 37.16 -11.90 -35.64
C ALA A 213 36.49 -12.95 -34.75
N TRP A 214 35.32 -12.60 -34.23
CA TRP A 214 34.49 -13.50 -33.44
C TRP A 214 33.04 -13.43 -33.91
N GLY A 215 32.25 -14.46 -33.58
CA GLY A 215 30.81 -14.43 -33.78
C GLY A 215 30.11 -13.71 -32.63
N ASP A 216 28.88 -13.23 -32.89
CA ASP A 216 28.06 -12.67 -31.83
C ASP A 216 27.74 -13.74 -30.78
N PRO A 217 27.75 -13.40 -29.48
CA PRO A 217 27.28 -14.29 -28.43
C PRO A 217 25.84 -14.76 -28.72
N PRO A 218 25.49 -16.02 -28.41
CA PRO A 218 24.10 -16.43 -28.49
C PRO A 218 23.23 -15.55 -27.57
N PRO A 219 21.99 -15.24 -28.00
CA PRO A 219 21.04 -14.42 -27.24
C PRO A 219 20.64 -15.08 -25.91
#